data_AF-A0A847XU20-F1
#
_entry.id   AF-A0A847XU20-F1
#
_cell.length_a   1.000
_cell.length_b   1.000
_cell.length_c   1.000
_cell.angle_alpha   90.00
_cell.angle_beta   90.00
_cell.angle_gamma   90.00
#
_symmetry.space_group_name_H-M   'P 1'
#
loop_
_entity.id
_entity.type
_entity.pdbx_description
1 polymer ?
#
loop_
_entity_poly.entity_id
_entity_poly.type
_entity_poly.pdbx_seq_one_letter_code
_entity_poly.pdbx_strand_id
1 'polypeptide(L)' 'MNKEGNIYVCTAVSLQIFNSKGKFICIINIPILPVSICFGYDNMKTLYMTYYNKVSR' A
#
# COMPACT_ATOMS: atom_id res chain seq x y z
N MET A 1 -0.63 -8.99 -2.60
CA MET A 1 0.41 -9.23 -3.62
C MET A 1 -0.13 -8.74 -4.95
N ASN A 2 0.60 -7.91 -5.71
CA ASN A 2 0.12 -7.45 -7.01
C ASN A 2 0.43 -8.48 -8.13
N LYS A 3 -0.04 -8.24 -9.37
CA LYS A 3 0.21 -9.12 -10.54
C LYS A 3 1.71 -9.31 -10.87
N GLU A 4 2.58 -8.41 -10.40
CA GLU A 4 4.04 -8.48 -10.57
C GLU A 4 4.74 -9.20 -9.40
N GLY A 5 3.98 -9.63 -8.38
CA GLY A 5 4.49 -10.28 -7.18
C GLY A 5 5.05 -9.32 -6.12
N ASN A 6 4.89 -8.00 -6.29
CA ASN A 6 5.28 -7.03 -5.27
C ASN A 6 4.37 -7.16 -4.03
N ILE A 7 5.00 -7.03 -2.87
CA ILE A 7 4.39 -7.12 -1.54
C ILE A 7 4.32 -5.72 -0.97
N TYR A 8 3.15 -5.37 -0.45
CA TYR A 8 2.86 -4.05 0.11
C TYR A 8 2.48 -4.25 1.56
N VAL A 9 3.28 -3.70 2.45
CA VAL A 9 3.15 -3.86 3.89
C VAL A 9 2.82 -2.50 4.49
N CYS A 10 1.63 -2.39 5.07
CA CYS A 10 1.23 -1.17 5.76
C CYS A 10 1.73 -1.22 7.21
N THR A 11 2.52 -0.22 7.58
CA THR A 11 2.88 0.10 8.96
C THR A 11 2.14 1.36 9.41
N ALA A 12 2.10 1.62 10.72
CA ALA A 12 1.25 2.66 11.33
C ALA A 12 1.39 4.07 10.70
N VAL A 13 2.52 4.39 10.09
CA VAL A 13 2.81 5.71 9.50
C VAL A 13 3.38 5.64 8.08
N SER A 14 3.40 4.46 7.47
CA SER A 14 4.09 4.26 6.20
C SER A 14 3.66 3.00 5.49
N LEU A 15 3.80 3.01 4.16
CA LEU A 15 3.66 1.83 3.31
C LEU A 15 5.04 1.42 2.82
N GLN A 16 5.44 0.21 3.16
CA GLN A 16 6.67 -0.42 2.68
C GLN A 16 6.36 -1.29 1.47
N ILE A 17 7.15 -1.12 0.41
CA ILE A 17 7.01 -1.89 -0.82
C ILE A 17 8.22 -2.80 -0.95
N PHE A 18 7.97 -4.10 -1.13
CA PHE A 18 8.96 -5.12 -1.41
C PHE A 18 8.70 -5.73 -2.77
N ASN A 19 9.74 -6.13 -3.47
CA ASN A 19 9.59 -6.91 -4.69
C ASN A 19 9.23 -8.38 -4.38
N SER A 20 8.92 -9.15 -5.42
CA SER A 20 8.62 -10.59 -5.34
C SER A 20 9.72 -11.46 -4.74
N LYS A 21 10.95 -10.93 -4.62
CA LYS A 21 12.09 -11.59 -3.97
C LYS A 21 12.32 -11.12 -2.52
N GLY A 22 11.40 -10.32 -1.96
CA GLY A 22 11.52 -9.76 -0.61
C GLY A 22 12.52 -8.60 -0.49
N LYS A 23 13.05 -8.07 -1.59
CA LYS A 23 13.94 -6.91 -1.57
C LYS A 23 13.11 -5.64 -1.36
N PHE A 24 13.52 -4.85 -0.37
CA PHE A 24 12.97 -3.52 -0.12
C PHE A 24 13.14 -2.62 -1.36
N ILE A 25 12.04 -2.02 -1.81
CA ILE A 25 12.03 -1.05 -2.91
C ILE A 25 12.03 0.37 -2.34
N CYS A 26 10.99 0.72 -1.56
CA CYS A 26 10.85 2.04 -0.99
C CYS A 26 9.81 2.10 0.15
N ILE A 27 9.79 3.25 0.83
CA ILE A 27 8.76 3.65 1.79
C ILE A 27 8.00 4.84 1.22
N ILE A 28 6.67 4.75 1.27
CA ILE A 28 5.78 5.90 1.11
C ILE A 28 5.37 6.32 2.51
N ASN A 29 5.79 7.51 2.94
CA ASN A 29 5.33 8.08 4.20
C ASN A 29 3.89 8.55 4.05
N ILE A 30 3.05 8.09 4.96
CA ILE A 30 1.63 8.38 4.95
C ILE A 30 1.35 9.22 6.20
N PRO A 31 0.93 10.48 6.06
CA PRO A 31 0.79 11.40 7.19
C PRO A 31 -0.39 11.07 8.11
N ILE A 32 -1.21 10.07 7.76
CA ILE A 32 -2.43 9.69 8.46
C ILE A 32 -2.43 8.17 8.65
N LEU A 33 -2.74 7.69 9.86
CA LEU A 33 -2.83 6.27 10.20
C LEU A 33 -3.78 5.53 9.22
N PRO A 34 -3.25 4.70 8.30
CA PRO A 34 -4.08 3.90 7.40
C PRO A 34 -4.59 2.68 8.18
N VAL A 35 -5.90 2.43 8.11
CA VAL A 35 -6.58 1.31 8.80
C VAL A 35 -6.62 0.07 7.90
N SER A 36 -6.82 0.26 6.60
CA SER A 36 -6.85 -0.82 5.62
C SER A 36 -6.37 -0.35 4.25
N ILE A 37 -5.74 -1.27 3.51
CA ILE A 37 -5.28 -1.06 2.15
C ILE A 37 -5.84 -2.13 1.23
N CYS A 38 -6.34 -1.73 0.06
CA CYS A 38 -6.82 -2.65 -0.96
C CYS A 38 -6.41 -2.16 -2.34
N PHE A 39 -5.94 -3.09 -3.20
CA PHE A 39 -5.77 -2.78 -4.61
C PHE A 39 -7.13 -2.85 -5.29
N GLY A 40 -7.53 -1.76 -5.94
CA GLY A 40 -8.74 -1.71 -6.76
C GLY A 40 -8.42 -1.56 -8.25
N TYR A 41 -9.47 -1.72 -9.07
CA TYR A 41 -9.44 -1.76 -10.54
C TYR A 41 -8.73 -2.97 -11.17
N ASP A 42 -9.14 -3.30 -12.40
CA ASP A 42 -8.64 -4.43 -13.21
C ASP A 42 -7.11 -4.42 -13.43
N ASN A 43 -6.51 -3.24 -13.32
CA ASN A 43 -5.09 -3.04 -13.55
C ASN A 43 -4.22 -3.17 -12.29
N MET A 44 -4.80 -3.28 -11.09
CA MET A 44 -4.06 -3.31 -9.81
C MET A 44 -3.09 -2.12 -9.64
N LYS A 45 -3.34 -1.00 -10.33
CA LYS A 45 -2.52 0.22 -10.28
C LYS A 45 -3.02 1.25 -9.29
N THR A 46 -4.25 1.09 -8.78
CA THR A 46 -4.84 2.00 -7.79
C THR A 46 -4.84 1.34 -6.43
N LEU A 47 -4.12 1.94 -5.48
CA LEU A 47 -4.10 1.52 -4.09
C LEU A 47 -5.08 2.39 -3.31
N TYR A 48 -6.18 1.80 -2.87
CA TYR A 48 -7.14 2.44 -1.98
C TYR A 48 -6.65 2.32 -0.55
N MET A 49 -6.64 3.45 0.15
CA MET A 49 -6.31 3.55 1.57
C MET A 49 -7.50 4.14 2.31
N THR A 50 -7.97 3.42 3.34
CA THR A 50 -8.93 3.96 4.30
C THR A 50 -8.18 4.43 5.53
N TYR A 51 -8.50 5.65 5.98
CA TYR A 51 -7.91 6.26 7.16
C TYR A 51 -8.94 6.38 8.26
N TYR A 52 -8.49 6.41 9.52
CA TYR A 52 -9.39 6.50 10.67
C TYR A 52 -10.27 7.77 10.66
N ASN A 53 -9.89 8.82 9.90
CA ASN A 53 -10.71 10.04 9.75
C ASN A 53 -11.03 10.48 8.31
N LYS A 54 -10.61 9.73 7.28
CA LYS A 54 -10.80 10.14 5.87
C LYS A 54 -10.70 8.95 4.91
N VAL A 55 -11.37 9.03 3.77
CA VAL A 55 -11.12 8.14 2.63
C VAL A 55 -10.51 9.00 1.53
N SER A 56 -9.31 8.65 1.04
CA SER A 56 -8.71 9.30 -0.13
C SER A 56 -8.40 8.27 -1.22
N ARG A 57 -8.50 8.70 -2.48
CA ARG A 57 -8.37 7.86 -3.69
C ARG A 57 -6.99 8.00 -4.33
#